data_AF-A0A8S9JIK5-F1
#
_entry.id   AF-A0A8S9JIK5-F1
#
_cell.length_a   1.000
_cell.length_b   1.000
_cell.length_c   1.000
_cell.angle_alpha   90.00
_cell.angle_beta   90.00
_cell.angle_gamma   90.00
#
_symmetry.space_group_name_H-M   'P 1'
#
loop_
_entity.id
_entity.type
_entity.pdbx_description
1 polymer ?
#
loop_
_entity_poly.entity_id
_entity_poly.type
_entity_poly.pdbx_seq_one_letter_code
_entity_poly.pdbx_strand_id
1 'polypeptide(L)'
;MEAQNARRRSYQVVIAATRDMGIGIDMKLPWDLPNEFQFFQDVTSRTSDPRKRNATIMGRKSWEATPLEFRPLPDRLIKRCPHKMHYMNAPSCDAIHLTEVDISVPCDTFAPRVDTCLYHPWYSSLPVVENGIRYCFNTYVQRKDLIFGSGVEAEQYSFLPTMVFERHEEFGYLTLVQNIISNGDMNAYNTLLSKFGCQKVFWVGVVEEILQLISGSTYPKEKGINHICESDKAKEYLDSFGVNATEEDGDHPLLTGLYWSYSDVRLVSSTEASLGIPFSIAAYSLLTCIMAHVCDIVAGDFIHLIGDAHVNTSHTKAIQRQLQISPKPFPILKINPEKTKIDHLEASDLDLLDI
;
A
#
# COMPACT_ATOMS: atom_id res chain seq x y z
N MET A 1 11.29 -27.77 -35.16
CA MET A 1 10.81 -26.39 -34.95
C MET A 1 10.76 -26.17 -33.44
N GLU A 2 11.93 -26.13 -32.80
CA GLU A 2 12.07 -25.91 -31.35
C GLU A 2 12.54 -24.48 -31.15
N ALA A 3 11.59 -23.55 -31.02
CA ALA A 3 11.91 -22.23 -30.52
C ALA A 3 12.15 -22.38 -29.01
N GLN A 4 13.44 -22.34 -28.64
CA GLN A 4 13.91 -22.24 -27.27
C GLN A 4 13.04 -21.25 -26.49
N ASN A 5 12.46 -21.75 -25.40
CA ASN A 5 11.78 -20.97 -24.38
C ASN A 5 12.84 -20.13 -23.63
N ALA A 6 13.40 -19.12 -24.31
CA ALA A 6 14.32 -18.17 -23.72
C ALA A 6 13.53 -17.39 -22.67
N ARG A 7 13.75 -17.71 -21.40
CA ARG A 7 13.18 -17.01 -20.24
C ARG A 7 13.37 -15.51 -20.46
N ARG A 8 12.30 -14.80 -20.86
CA ARG A 8 12.34 -13.35 -21.09
C ARG A 8 12.78 -12.73 -19.78
N ARG A 9 13.91 -12.01 -19.81
CA ARG A 9 14.36 -11.25 -18.64
C ARG A 9 13.38 -10.10 -18.44
N SER A 10 12.81 -10.04 -17.26
CA SER A 10 12.01 -8.91 -16.84
C SER A 10 12.90 -7.73 -16.46
N TYR A 11 12.29 -6.55 -16.31
CA TYR A 11 12.97 -5.32 -15.94
C TYR A 11 12.08 -4.46 -15.06
N GLN A 12 12.68 -3.43 -14.46
CA GLN A 12 11.99 -2.42 -13.67
C GLN A 12 12.22 -1.05 -14.32
N VAL A 13 11.26 -0.15 -14.15
CA VAL A 13 11.33 1.24 -14.64
C VAL A 13 11.56 2.16 -13.45
N VAL A 14 12.48 3.11 -13.59
CA VAL A 14 12.69 4.19 -12.62
C VAL A 14 12.49 5.51 -13.37
N ILE A 15 11.61 6.37 -12.89
CA ILE A 15 11.22 7.59 -13.59
C ILE A 15 10.77 8.68 -12.61
N ALA A 16 11.13 9.93 -12.89
CA ALA A 16 10.59 11.10 -12.22
C ALA A 16 9.72 11.87 -13.21
N ALA A 17 8.51 12.25 -12.82
CA ALA A 17 7.58 12.93 -13.70
C ALA A 17 6.69 13.93 -12.96
N THR A 18 6.23 14.96 -13.66
CA THR A 18 5.17 15.86 -13.15
C THR A 18 3.83 15.13 -13.08
N ARG A 19 2.81 15.78 -12.49
CA ARG A 19 1.42 15.28 -12.49
C ARG A 19 0.88 14.95 -13.89
N ASP A 20 1.32 15.68 -14.91
CA ASP A 20 0.95 15.45 -16.31
C ASP A 20 1.87 14.44 -17.02
N MET A 21 2.68 13.70 -16.26
CA MET A 21 3.72 12.79 -16.74
C MET A 21 4.83 13.47 -17.57
N GLY A 22 5.07 14.76 -17.37
CA GLY A 22 6.17 15.48 -18.02
C GLY A 22 7.51 15.11 -17.38
N ILE A 23 8.52 14.75 -18.19
CA ILE A 23 9.81 14.24 -17.70
C ILE A 23 11.02 15.05 -18.16
N GLY A 24 10.83 16.01 -19.05
CA GLY A 24 11.93 16.75 -19.64
C GLY A 24 11.51 17.90 -20.52
N ILE A 25 12.43 18.86 -20.64
CA ILE A 25 12.37 19.98 -21.59
C ILE A 25 13.78 20.23 -22.13
N ASP A 26 13.92 20.44 -23.44
CA ASP A 26 15.20 20.78 -24.09
C ASP A 26 16.34 19.81 -23.74
N MET A 27 16.01 18.51 -23.65
CA MET A 27 16.93 17.43 -23.25
C MET A 27 17.52 17.59 -21.83
N LYS A 28 16.82 18.26 -20.93
CA LYS A 28 17.20 18.40 -19.51
C LYS A 28 16.03 18.05 -18.60
N LEU A 29 16.36 17.72 -17.35
CA LEU A 29 15.36 17.63 -16.30
C LEU A 29 14.84 19.06 -15.98
N PRO A 30 13.53 19.26 -15.82
CA PRO A 30 12.97 20.59 -15.54
C PRO A 30 13.21 21.08 -14.09
N TRP A 31 13.80 20.24 -13.24
CA TRP A 31 14.02 20.49 -11.81
C TRP A 31 15.40 20.00 -11.38
N ASP A 32 15.84 20.47 -10.20
CA ASP A 32 17.07 20.04 -9.54
C ASP A 32 16.74 19.52 -8.13
N LEU A 33 16.75 18.18 -7.99
CA LEU A 33 16.33 17.44 -6.79
C LEU A 33 17.41 16.40 -6.42
N PRO A 34 18.47 16.79 -5.68
CA PRO A 34 19.55 15.89 -5.30
C PRO A 34 19.11 14.62 -4.58
N ASN A 35 18.13 14.71 -3.66
CA ASN A 35 17.64 13.54 -2.93
C ASN A 35 16.84 12.58 -3.82
N GLU A 36 16.10 13.09 -4.80
CA GLU A 36 15.44 12.28 -5.84
C GLU A 36 16.49 11.54 -6.68
N PHE A 37 17.55 12.23 -7.08
CA PHE A 37 18.63 11.62 -7.83
C PHE A 37 19.38 10.57 -7.00
N GLN A 38 19.53 10.78 -5.70
CA GLN A 38 20.09 9.79 -4.77
C GLN A 38 19.20 8.54 -4.70
N PHE A 39 17.87 8.69 -4.65
CA PHE A 39 16.95 7.57 -4.73
C PHE A 39 17.11 6.78 -6.05
N PHE A 40 17.21 7.46 -7.19
CA PHE A 40 17.53 6.83 -8.47
C PHE A 40 18.84 6.04 -8.42
N GLN A 41 19.89 6.60 -7.82
CA GLN A 41 21.18 5.91 -7.68
C GLN A 41 21.04 4.66 -6.80
N ASP A 42 20.37 4.76 -5.66
CA ASP A 42 20.21 3.64 -4.75
C ASP A 42 19.40 2.49 -5.37
N VAL A 43 18.28 2.80 -6.02
CA VAL A 43 17.44 1.80 -6.71
C VAL A 43 18.20 1.11 -7.84
N THR A 44 19.00 1.86 -8.61
CA THR A 44 19.68 1.31 -9.79
C THR A 44 21.03 0.65 -9.49
N SER A 45 21.68 0.94 -8.36
CA SER A 45 23.02 0.42 -8.04
C SER A 45 23.02 -0.73 -7.03
N ARG A 46 22.09 -0.75 -6.08
CA ARG A 46 22.06 -1.76 -5.01
C ARG A 46 21.66 -3.12 -5.58
N THR A 47 22.35 -4.16 -5.12
CA THR A 47 22.09 -5.56 -5.51
C THR A 47 22.09 -6.45 -4.28
N SER A 48 21.23 -7.47 -4.27
CA SER A 48 21.18 -8.45 -3.18
C SER A 48 22.36 -9.44 -3.23
N ASP A 49 22.98 -9.62 -4.40
CA ASP A 49 24.16 -10.47 -4.60
C ASP A 49 25.38 -9.58 -4.89
N PRO A 50 26.34 -9.45 -3.95
CA PRO A 50 27.53 -8.60 -4.11
C PRO A 50 28.39 -8.91 -5.32
N ARG A 51 28.22 -10.10 -5.95
CA ARG A 51 28.96 -10.50 -7.15
C ARG A 51 28.29 -10.06 -8.45
N LYS A 52 27.08 -9.52 -8.38
CA LYS A 52 26.31 -9.08 -9.54
C LYS A 52 26.29 -7.56 -9.64
N ARG A 53 25.97 -7.07 -10.83
CA ARG A 53 25.76 -5.65 -11.14
C ARG A 53 24.46 -5.50 -11.90
N ASN A 54 23.76 -4.40 -11.62
CA ASN A 54 22.56 -4.05 -12.36
C ASN A 54 22.91 -3.54 -13.77
N ALA A 55 21.99 -3.72 -14.70
CA ALA A 55 22.08 -3.15 -16.02
C ALA A 55 21.05 -2.02 -16.16
N THR A 56 21.50 -0.81 -16.47
CA THR A 56 20.63 0.34 -16.72
C THR A 56 20.46 0.50 -18.23
N ILE A 57 19.20 0.45 -18.67
CA ILE A 57 18.84 0.66 -20.07
C ILE A 57 18.31 2.08 -20.19
N MET A 58 18.87 2.85 -21.11
CA MET A 58 18.38 4.21 -21.39
C MET A 58 18.34 4.51 -22.88
N GLY A 59 17.41 5.38 -23.25
CA GLY A 59 17.30 5.87 -24.62
C GLY A 59 18.51 6.70 -25.02
N ARG A 60 18.77 6.81 -26.33
CA ARG A 60 19.89 7.60 -26.85
C ARG A 60 19.90 9.05 -26.35
N LYS A 61 18.74 9.72 -26.39
CA LYS A 61 18.61 11.12 -25.94
C LYS A 61 18.87 11.27 -24.44
N SER A 62 18.34 10.38 -23.61
CA SER A 62 18.60 10.37 -22.16
C SER A 62 20.07 10.15 -21.83
N TRP A 63 20.73 9.24 -22.57
CA TRP A 63 22.18 9.07 -22.46
C TRP A 63 22.89 10.38 -22.78
N GLU A 64 22.60 10.98 -23.94
CA GLU A 64 23.21 12.23 -24.42
C GLU A 64 23.00 13.42 -23.46
N ALA A 65 21.84 13.48 -22.80
CA ALA A 65 21.49 14.47 -21.77
C ALA A 65 22.26 14.30 -20.45
N THR A 66 22.76 13.10 -20.14
CA THR A 66 23.52 12.85 -18.91
C THR A 66 24.86 13.60 -18.95
N PRO A 67 25.22 14.40 -17.91
CA PRO A 67 26.50 15.11 -17.87
C PRO A 67 27.69 14.17 -18.03
N LEU A 68 28.75 14.66 -18.67
CA LEU A 68 29.93 13.84 -19.01
C LEU A 68 30.63 13.25 -17.77
N GLU A 69 30.61 13.96 -16.65
CA GLU A 69 31.19 13.52 -15.38
C GLU A 69 30.50 12.30 -14.77
N PHE A 70 29.22 12.09 -15.10
CA PHE A 70 28.42 10.94 -14.63
C PHE A 70 28.31 9.84 -15.69
N ARG A 71 29.09 9.91 -16.77
CA ARG A 71 29.05 8.97 -17.90
C ARG A 71 30.33 8.13 -17.99
N PRO A 72 30.28 6.78 -17.90
CA PRO A 72 29.11 5.96 -17.57
C PRO A 72 28.78 6.02 -16.07
N LEU A 73 27.51 5.76 -15.73
CA LEU A 73 27.10 5.69 -14.33
C LEU A 73 27.90 4.59 -13.59
N PRO A 74 28.49 4.89 -12.42
CA PRO A 74 29.30 3.92 -11.68
C PRO A 74 28.46 2.70 -11.26
N ASP A 75 29.14 1.56 -11.11
CA ASP A 75 28.59 0.29 -10.63
C ASP A 75 27.47 -0.35 -11.46
N ARG A 76 27.13 0.22 -12.62
CA ARG A 76 26.10 -0.29 -13.54
C ARG A 76 26.63 -0.66 -14.92
N LEU A 77 26.00 -1.65 -15.56
CA LEU A 77 26.20 -1.95 -16.97
C LEU A 77 25.23 -1.08 -17.80
N ILE A 78 25.73 -0.23 -18.69
CA ILE A 78 24.85 0.63 -19.49
C ILE A 78 24.57 0.02 -20.86
N LYS A 79 23.28 -0.10 -21.20
CA LYS A 79 22.85 -0.53 -22.53
C LYS A 79 21.99 0.56 -23.18
N ARG A 80 22.48 1.10 -24.30
CA ARG A 80 21.73 2.07 -25.10
C ARG A 80 20.67 1.36 -25.92
N CYS A 81 19.41 1.79 -25.81
CA CYS A 81 18.33 1.28 -26.66
C CYS A 81 18.10 2.23 -27.86
N PRO A 82 18.20 1.74 -29.12
CA PRO A 82 18.04 2.59 -30.30
C PRO A 82 16.58 2.85 -30.71
N HIS A 83 15.61 2.08 -30.18
CA HIS A 83 14.21 2.14 -30.61
C HIS A 83 13.27 2.54 -29.47
N LYS A 84 12.16 3.21 -29.81
CA LYS A 84 11.08 3.56 -28.87
C LYS A 84 10.40 2.26 -28.44
N MET A 85 10.53 1.90 -27.16
CA MET A 85 9.82 0.76 -26.57
C MET A 85 8.60 1.25 -25.80
N HIS A 86 7.52 0.47 -25.81
CA HIS A 86 6.52 0.56 -24.75
C HIS A 86 7.12 -0.09 -23.51
N TYR A 87 7.73 0.70 -22.63
CA TYR A 87 8.53 0.19 -21.51
C TYR A 87 7.72 0.07 -20.22
N MET A 88 6.88 1.04 -19.88
CA MET A 88 6.12 1.04 -18.61
C MET A 88 5.05 -0.04 -18.55
N ASN A 89 4.18 -0.16 -19.56
CA ASN A 89 3.02 -1.08 -19.49
C ASN A 89 3.26 -2.38 -20.26
N ALA A 90 4.51 -2.84 -20.35
CA ALA A 90 4.83 -4.11 -21.01
C ALA A 90 4.68 -5.29 -20.04
N PRO A 91 4.31 -6.49 -20.53
CA PRO A 91 4.26 -7.71 -19.70
C PRO A 91 5.61 -8.16 -19.10
N SER A 92 6.71 -7.54 -19.50
CA SER A 92 8.06 -7.80 -18.97
C SER A 92 8.53 -6.78 -17.94
N CYS A 93 7.71 -5.77 -17.63
CA CYS A 93 8.00 -4.75 -16.63
C CYS A 93 7.41 -5.19 -15.29
N ASP A 94 8.26 -5.66 -14.36
CA ASP A 94 7.79 -6.19 -13.08
C ASP A 94 7.39 -5.09 -12.09
N ALA A 95 8.04 -3.92 -12.16
CA ALA A 95 7.75 -2.79 -11.27
C ALA A 95 8.12 -1.44 -11.88
N ILE A 96 7.44 -0.40 -11.41
CA ILE A 96 7.64 1.00 -11.76
C ILE A 96 7.90 1.78 -10.48
N HIS A 97 9.08 2.39 -10.37
CA HIS A 97 9.43 3.35 -9.33
C HIS A 97 9.24 4.76 -9.92
N LEU A 98 8.17 5.42 -9.51
CA LEU A 98 7.76 6.74 -9.98
C LEU A 98 8.02 7.77 -8.88
N THR A 99 8.86 8.76 -9.15
CA THR A 99 8.88 9.99 -8.35
C THR A 99 7.87 10.97 -8.95
N GLU A 100 6.82 11.29 -8.21
CA GLU A 100 5.82 12.29 -8.61
C GLU A 100 6.24 13.68 -8.13
N VAL A 101 6.54 14.57 -9.07
CA VAL A 101 7.02 15.93 -8.79
C VAL A 101 5.88 16.91 -8.95
N ASP A 102 5.51 17.57 -7.85
CA ASP A 102 4.43 18.56 -7.79
C ASP A 102 4.94 19.94 -8.23
N ILE A 103 5.20 20.07 -9.52
CA ILE A 103 5.61 21.32 -10.16
C ILE A 103 4.91 21.50 -11.50
N SER A 104 4.50 22.74 -11.79
CA SER A 104 3.97 23.13 -13.10
C SER A 104 5.06 23.80 -13.91
N VAL A 105 5.69 23.04 -14.79
CA VAL A 105 6.75 23.48 -15.71
C VAL A 105 6.46 22.98 -17.13
N PRO A 106 6.81 23.76 -18.16
CA PRO A 106 6.68 23.29 -19.53
C PRO A 106 7.54 22.05 -19.74
N CYS A 107 6.97 21.04 -20.39
CA CYS A 107 7.65 19.80 -20.76
C CYS A 107 7.43 19.54 -22.26
N ASP A 108 8.46 19.05 -22.96
CA ASP A 108 8.39 18.61 -24.36
C ASP A 108 8.37 17.07 -24.48
N THR A 109 8.73 16.39 -23.39
CA THR A 109 8.87 14.95 -23.32
C THR A 109 8.03 14.43 -22.17
N PHE A 110 7.21 13.41 -22.47
CA PHE A 110 6.24 12.85 -21.53
C PHE A 110 6.37 11.32 -21.44
N ALA A 111 6.14 10.80 -20.25
CA ALA A 111 6.02 9.38 -20.00
C ALA A 111 4.57 8.90 -20.18
N PRO A 112 4.35 7.61 -20.53
CA PRO A 112 3.02 7.02 -20.45
C PRO A 112 2.53 7.00 -19.00
N ARG A 113 1.23 7.17 -18.77
CA ARG A 113 0.64 6.97 -17.43
C ARG A 113 0.79 5.51 -16.99
N VAL A 114 0.96 5.30 -15.69
CA VAL A 114 0.90 3.98 -15.06
C VAL A 114 -0.53 3.46 -15.22
N ASP A 115 -0.66 2.25 -15.75
CA ASP A 115 -1.96 1.59 -15.88
C ASP A 115 -2.30 0.87 -14.56
N THR A 116 -3.24 1.44 -13.80
CA THR A 116 -3.67 0.88 -12.50
C THR A 116 -4.42 -0.44 -12.62
N CYS A 117 -4.85 -0.84 -13.83
CA CYS A 117 -5.38 -2.18 -14.09
C CYS A 117 -4.25 -3.21 -14.20
N LEU A 118 -3.04 -2.79 -14.58
CA LEU A 118 -1.87 -3.67 -14.75
C LEU A 118 -0.90 -3.63 -13.57
N TYR A 119 -1.07 -2.69 -12.64
CA TYR A 119 -0.16 -2.50 -11.52
C TYR A 119 -0.89 -2.27 -10.19
N HIS A 120 -0.25 -2.69 -9.10
CA HIS A 120 -0.66 -2.42 -7.71
C HIS A 120 0.32 -1.47 -7.04
N PRO A 121 -0.14 -0.52 -6.21
CA PRO A 121 0.76 0.23 -5.35
C PRO A 121 1.43 -0.72 -4.32
N TRP A 122 2.74 -0.57 -4.15
CA TRP A 122 3.55 -1.28 -3.17
C TRP A 122 4.03 -0.36 -2.05
N TYR A 123 4.40 0.87 -2.41
CA TYR A 123 4.93 1.86 -1.49
C TYR A 123 4.58 3.26 -1.98
N SER A 124 4.19 4.13 -1.05
CA SER A 124 4.07 5.57 -1.25
C SER A 124 4.85 6.27 -0.14
N SER A 125 5.71 7.23 -0.48
CA SER A 125 6.36 8.04 0.53
C SER A 125 5.50 9.24 0.90
N LEU A 126 5.64 9.72 2.14
CA LEU A 126 5.17 11.06 2.47
C LEU A 126 5.82 12.10 1.54
N PRO A 127 5.12 13.21 1.21
CA PRO A 127 5.68 14.26 0.39
C PRO A 127 6.90 14.90 1.03
N VAL A 128 8.00 14.94 0.30
CA VAL A 128 9.24 15.65 0.65
C VAL A 128 9.25 17.00 -0.06
N VAL A 129 9.80 18.02 0.59
CA VAL A 129 10.03 19.32 -0.02
C VAL A 129 11.53 19.58 -0.12
N GLU A 130 12.02 19.80 -1.34
CA GLU A 130 13.42 20.12 -1.63
C GLU A 130 13.45 21.27 -2.63
N ASN A 131 14.25 22.31 -2.35
CA ASN A 131 14.34 23.49 -3.22
C ASN A 131 12.99 24.16 -3.53
N GLY A 132 12.02 24.06 -2.62
CA GLY A 132 10.66 24.61 -2.80
C GLY A 132 9.75 23.76 -3.69
N ILE A 133 10.21 22.60 -4.16
CA ILE A 133 9.46 21.64 -4.96
C ILE A 133 9.03 20.49 -4.06
N ARG A 134 7.75 20.14 -4.08
CA ARG A 134 7.20 18.99 -3.38
C ARG A 134 7.23 17.77 -4.28
N TYR A 135 7.60 16.60 -3.76
CA TYR A 135 7.51 15.34 -4.49
C TYR A 135 7.34 14.13 -3.56
N CYS A 136 6.88 13.01 -4.08
CA CYS A 136 6.81 11.74 -3.36
C CYS A 136 7.36 10.58 -4.21
N PHE A 137 7.79 9.51 -3.55
CA PHE A 137 8.28 8.29 -4.17
C PHE A 137 7.20 7.21 -4.11
N ASN A 138 6.74 6.78 -5.27
CA ASN A 138 5.74 5.74 -5.43
C ASN A 138 6.36 4.52 -6.11
N THR A 139 6.05 3.33 -5.64
CA THR A 139 6.39 2.09 -6.32
C THR A 139 5.14 1.32 -6.65
N TYR A 140 5.04 0.89 -7.90
CA TYR A 140 3.98 0.04 -8.40
C TYR A 140 4.55 -1.29 -8.87
N VAL A 141 3.87 -2.40 -8.56
CA VAL A 141 4.27 -3.75 -8.93
C VAL A 141 3.25 -4.35 -9.89
N GLN A 142 3.71 -5.01 -10.95
CA GLN A 142 2.83 -5.55 -11.99
C GLN A 142 1.94 -6.66 -11.43
N ARG A 143 0.66 -6.65 -11.80
CA ARG A 143 -0.25 -7.77 -11.52
C ARG A 143 0.23 -8.98 -12.31
N LYS A 144 0.49 -10.09 -11.62
CA LYS A 144 0.73 -11.38 -12.27
C LYS A 144 -0.52 -12.20 -12.05
N ASP A 145 -1.21 -12.56 -13.15
CA ASP A 145 -2.38 -13.43 -13.07
C ASP A 145 -2.02 -14.66 -12.25
N LEU A 146 -2.75 -14.87 -11.16
CA LEU A 146 -2.61 -16.02 -10.28
C LEU A 146 -3.02 -17.27 -11.08
N ILE A 147 -2.09 -17.90 -11.79
CA ILE A 147 -2.25 -19.31 -12.11
C ILE A 147 -2.07 -20.05 -10.79
N PHE A 148 -3.20 -20.34 -10.13
CA PHE A 148 -3.28 -21.19 -8.94
C PHE A 148 -2.50 -22.49 -9.18
N GLY A 149 -1.34 -22.62 -8.54
CA GLY A 149 -0.59 -23.87 -8.51
C GLY A 149 0.91 -23.71 -8.70
N SER A 150 1.61 -23.26 -7.66
CA SER A 150 2.85 -23.85 -7.14
C SER A 150 3.46 -22.91 -6.11
N GLY A 151 3.91 -23.49 -5.00
CA GLY A 151 4.21 -22.77 -3.77
C GLY A 151 5.42 -21.83 -3.82
N VAL A 152 5.56 -21.14 -2.69
CA VAL A 152 6.55 -20.12 -2.29
C VAL A 152 6.15 -18.68 -2.67
N GLU A 153 5.15 -18.15 -1.96
CA GLU A 153 4.64 -16.78 -2.12
C GLU A 153 5.64 -15.69 -1.66
N ALA A 154 6.54 -15.98 -0.72
CA ALA A 154 7.50 -14.99 -0.20
C ALA A 154 8.65 -14.67 -1.17
N GLU A 155 8.99 -15.57 -2.09
CA GLU A 155 10.01 -15.31 -3.12
C GLU A 155 9.50 -14.41 -4.27
N GLN A 156 8.17 -14.19 -4.34
CA GLN A 156 7.49 -13.58 -5.48
C GLN A 156 7.90 -12.13 -5.73
N TYR A 157 8.29 -11.38 -4.68
CA TYR A 157 8.65 -9.96 -4.75
C TYR A 157 10.10 -9.66 -4.35
N SER A 158 10.91 -10.70 -4.15
CA SER A 158 12.35 -10.59 -3.84
C SER A 158 13.18 -9.88 -4.91
N PHE A 159 12.59 -9.65 -6.09
CA PHE A 159 13.19 -8.88 -7.17
C PHE A 159 13.22 -7.36 -6.88
N LEU A 160 12.38 -6.87 -5.96
CA LEU A 160 12.38 -5.46 -5.58
C LEU A 160 13.68 -5.13 -4.83
N PRO A 161 14.25 -3.92 -5.01
CA PRO A 161 15.35 -3.47 -4.18
C PRO A 161 14.97 -3.55 -2.70
N THR A 162 15.87 -4.04 -1.85
CA THR A 162 15.63 -4.21 -0.40
C THR A 162 15.06 -2.94 0.24
N MET A 163 15.60 -1.77 -0.12
CA MET A 163 15.13 -0.47 0.40
C MET A 163 13.68 -0.11 0.01
N VAL A 164 13.13 -0.71 -1.05
CA VAL A 164 11.75 -0.51 -1.50
C VAL A 164 10.87 -1.61 -0.90
N PHE A 165 11.37 -2.84 -0.89
CA PHE A 165 10.70 -3.98 -0.27
C PHE A 165 10.40 -3.69 1.20
N GLU A 166 11.40 -3.29 1.99
CA GLU A 166 11.29 -3.00 3.43
C GLU A 166 10.45 -1.75 3.75
N ARG A 167 10.11 -0.93 2.74
CA ARG A 167 9.28 0.27 2.92
C ARG A 167 7.78 0.01 2.70
N HIS A 168 7.37 -1.22 2.43
CA HIS A 168 5.95 -1.56 2.35
C HIS A 168 5.21 -1.10 3.61
N GLU A 169 4.11 -0.37 3.48
CA GLU A 169 3.47 0.30 4.61
C GLU A 169 2.93 -0.69 5.67
N GLU A 170 2.61 -1.92 5.26
CA GLU A 170 2.24 -3.01 6.19
C GLU A 170 3.37 -3.37 7.17
N PHE A 171 4.65 -3.15 6.83
CA PHE A 171 5.73 -3.32 7.81
C PHE A 171 5.61 -2.35 8.98
N GLY A 172 4.96 -1.20 8.79
CA GLY A 172 4.58 -0.28 9.85
C GLY A 172 3.74 -0.97 10.92
N TYR A 173 2.80 -1.84 10.51
CA TYR A 173 2.09 -2.72 11.44
C TYR A 173 2.96 -3.83 12.02
N LEU A 174 3.62 -4.60 11.16
CA LEU A 174 4.26 -5.84 11.60
C LEU A 174 5.36 -5.55 12.63
N THR A 175 6.16 -4.50 12.40
CA THR A 175 7.20 -4.00 13.33
C THR A 175 6.62 -3.67 14.69
N LEU A 176 5.42 -3.13 14.69
CA LEU A 176 4.77 -2.53 15.83
C LEU A 176 4.15 -3.60 16.73
N VAL A 177 3.49 -4.59 16.12
CA VAL A 177 3.07 -5.80 16.84
C VAL A 177 4.25 -6.61 17.35
N GLN A 178 5.33 -6.72 16.57
CA GLN A 178 6.56 -7.34 17.05
C GLN A 178 7.14 -6.59 18.27
N ASN A 179 7.06 -5.25 18.26
CA ASN A 179 7.49 -4.41 19.37
C ASN A 179 6.62 -4.64 20.63
N ILE A 180 5.28 -4.70 20.48
CA ILE A 180 4.36 -5.02 21.59
C ILE A 180 4.71 -6.38 22.21
N ILE A 181 4.96 -7.41 21.38
CA ILE A 181 5.31 -8.75 21.88
C ILE A 181 6.66 -8.76 22.59
N SER A 182 7.64 -8.00 22.09
CA SER A 182 9.01 -8.06 22.58
C SER A 182 9.24 -7.19 23.82
N ASN A 183 8.58 -6.03 23.89
CA ASN A 183 8.86 -4.97 24.86
C ASN A 183 7.61 -4.53 25.66
N GLY A 184 6.45 -5.14 25.44
CA GLY A 184 5.21 -4.76 26.11
C GLY A 184 5.19 -5.14 27.59
N ASP A 185 4.65 -4.25 28.43
CA ASP A 185 4.49 -4.51 29.86
C ASP A 185 3.24 -5.38 30.10
N MET A 186 3.38 -6.46 30.87
CA MET A 186 2.25 -7.31 31.26
C MET A 186 1.41 -6.59 32.31
N ASN A 187 0.13 -6.39 32.03
CA ASN A 187 -0.83 -5.88 33.01
C ASN A 187 -1.53 -7.01 33.79
N ALA A 188 -2.29 -6.63 34.83
CA ALA A 188 -2.96 -7.55 35.76
C ALA A 188 -4.04 -8.47 35.13
N TYR A 189 -4.39 -8.26 33.85
CA TYR A 189 -5.43 -8.99 33.12
C TYR A 189 -4.87 -9.92 32.03
N ASN A 190 -3.59 -10.30 32.08
CA ASN A 190 -2.90 -11.12 31.05
C ASN A 190 -2.91 -10.51 29.64
N THR A 191 -2.87 -9.17 29.55
CA THR A 191 -2.77 -8.43 28.29
C THR A 191 -1.40 -7.75 28.21
N LEU A 192 -0.71 -7.88 27.07
CA LEU A 192 0.56 -7.20 26.82
C LEU A 192 0.27 -5.77 26.34
N LEU A 193 0.74 -4.77 27.08
CA LEU A 193 0.51 -3.35 26.78
C LEU A 193 1.60 -2.73 25.90
N SER A 194 1.09 -1.89 24.99
CA SER A 194 1.64 -0.69 24.34
C SER A 194 2.25 -0.77 22.92
N LYS A 195 1.51 -0.05 22.06
CA LYS A 195 1.77 0.67 20.80
C LYS A 195 1.64 -0.05 19.45
N PHE A 196 0.52 0.33 18.82
CA PHE A 196 -0.11 0.36 17.50
C PHE A 196 -0.24 -0.92 16.60
N GLY A 197 -1.03 -0.79 15.52
CA GLY A 197 -0.87 -1.49 14.23
C GLY A 197 -1.91 -2.58 13.81
N CYS A 198 -2.11 -2.78 12.48
CA CYS A 198 -3.11 -3.60 11.74
C CYS A 198 -2.82 -5.01 11.07
N GLN A 199 -3.64 -6.05 11.34
CA GLN A 199 -3.79 -7.34 10.61
C GLN A 199 -4.63 -7.39 9.29
N LYS A 200 -4.94 -8.60 8.77
CA LYS A 200 -5.88 -8.78 7.64
C LYS A 200 -7.27 -8.29 8.05
N VAL A 201 -8.07 -7.80 7.10
CA VAL A 201 -9.31 -7.07 7.43
C VAL A 201 -10.54 -7.76 6.87
N PHE A 202 -11.57 -7.92 7.71
CA PHE A 202 -12.89 -8.38 7.30
C PHE A 202 -13.63 -7.27 6.52
N TRP A 203 -13.35 -7.18 5.21
CA TRP A 203 -13.84 -6.11 4.33
C TRP A 203 -15.36 -5.94 4.35
N VAL A 204 -16.12 -7.05 4.34
CA VAL A 204 -17.59 -7.00 4.34
C VAL A 204 -18.10 -6.29 5.59
N GLY A 205 -17.53 -6.61 6.76
CA GLY A 205 -17.86 -5.92 8.01
C GLY A 205 -17.46 -4.44 7.98
N VAL A 206 -16.31 -4.10 7.39
CA VAL A 206 -15.88 -2.70 7.23
C VAL A 206 -16.88 -1.89 6.41
N VAL A 207 -17.31 -2.42 5.27
CA VAL A 207 -18.28 -1.74 4.39
C VAL A 207 -19.63 -1.58 5.09
N GLU A 208 -20.14 -2.64 5.70
CA GLU A 208 -21.42 -2.61 6.42
C GLU A 208 -21.40 -1.60 7.57
N GLU A 209 -20.31 -1.56 8.34
CA GLU A 209 -20.15 -0.64 9.47
C GLU A 209 -20.05 0.82 9.01
N ILE A 210 -19.26 1.11 7.96
CA ILE A 210 -19.16 2.48 7.42
C ILE A 210 -20.48 2.95 6.81
N LEU A 211 -21.20 2.10 6.08
CA LEU A 211 -22.53 2.46 5.54
C LEU A 211 -23.55 2.67 6.67
N GLN A 212 -23.51 1.86 7.72
CA GLN A 212 -24.35 2.06 8.90
C GLN A 212 -24.02 3.38 9.61
N LEU A 213 -22.73 3.69 9.74
CA LEU A 213 -22.22 4.93 10.31
C LEU A 213 -22.74 6.15 9.54
N ILE A 214 -22.60 6.14 8.21
CA ILE A 214 -23.08 7.20 7.30
C ILE A 214 -24.59 7.41 7.46
N SER A 215 -25.36 6.33 7.60
CA SER A 215 -26.81 6.40 7.73
C SER A 215 -27.31 7.04 9.03
N GLY A 216 -26.42 7.36 9.98
CA GLY A 216 -26.78 7.94 11.28
C GLY A 216 -27.60 7.00 12.17
N SER A 217 -27.62 5.70 11.85
CA SER A 217 -28.38 4.70 12.60
C SER A 217 -27.67 4.40 13.92
N THR A 218 -28.13 5.02 15.01
CA THR A 218 -27.63 4.80 16.38
C THR A 218 -28.17 3.53 17.03
N TYR A 219 -29.01 2.79 16.32
CA TYR A 219 -29.56 1.51 16.77
C TYR A 219 -29.07 0.39 15.83
N PRO A 220 -28.54 -0.74 16.34
CA PRO A 220 -28.49 -1.96 15.55
C PRO A 220 -29.94 -2.22 15.13
N LYS A 221 -30.23 -2.17 13.82
CA LYS A 221 -31.60 -2.20 13.29
C LYS A 221 -32.41 -3.28 14.01
N GLU A 222 -33.53 -2.89 14.62
CA GLU A 222 -34.53 -3.80 15.17
C GLU A 222 -35.04 -4.74 14.07
N LYS A 223 -34.34 -5.86 13.91
CA LYS A 223 -34.73 -7.14 13.32
C LYS A 223 -33.52 -8.06 13.47
N GLY A 224 -33.29 -8.58 14.68
CA GLY A 224 -32.52 -9.80 14.93
C GLY A 224 -31.14 -9.92 14.25
N ILE A 225 -30.36 -8.83 14.18
CA ILE A 225 -29.00 -8.86 13.63
C ILE A 225 -28.06 -8.06 14.55
N ASN A 226 -27.63 -8.70 15.64
CA ASN A 226 -26.34 -8.42 16.30
C ASN A 226 -25.23 -9.27 15.62
N HIS A 227 -25.24 -9.40 14.28
CA HIS A 227 -24.44 -10.41 13.58
C HIS A 227 -23.22 -9.85 12.81
N ILE A 228 -22.49 -8.83 13.31
CA ILE A 228 -21.12 -8.66 12.78
C ILE A 228 -20.26 -9.85 13.24
N CYS A 229 -20.31 -10.23 14.52
CA CYS A 229 -19.60 -11.41 15.06
C CYS A 229 -20.32 -12.75 14.89
N GLU A 230 -21.63 -12.72 14.63
CA GLU A 230 -22.42 -13.95 14.56
C GLU A 230 -22.85 -14.33 13.12
N SER A 231 -22.41 -13.59 12.08
CA SER A 231 -22.60 -14.02 10.69
C SER A 231 -21.72 -15.23 10.40
N ASP A 232 -22.20 -16.16 9.57
CA ASP A 232 -21.43 -17.36 9.20
C ASP A 232 -20.06 -16.99 8.62
N LYS A 233 -19.96 -15.86 7.90
CA LYS A 233 -18.71 -15.33 7.35
C LYS A 233 -17.75 -14.77 8.40
N ALA A 234 -18.26 -14.15 9.46
CA ALA A 234 -17.41 -13.66 10.55
C ALA A 234 -16.96 -14.79 11.47
N LYS A 235 -17.80 -15.81 11.69
CA LYS A 235 -17.38 -17.05 12.36
C LYS A 235 -16.31 -17.77 11.55
N GLU A 236 -16.52 -17.96 10.24
CA GLU A 236 -15.51 -18.54 9.35
C GLU A 236 -14.21 -17.72 9.34
N TYR A 237 -14.31 -16.39 9.37
CA TYR A 237 -13.16 -15.50 9.52
C TYR A 237 -12.42 -15.73 10.85
N LEU A 238 -13.10 -15.63 11.99
CA LEU A 238 -12.51 -15.83 13.33
C LEU A 238 -11.93 -17.25 13.52
N ASP A 239 -12.63 -18.28 13.02
CA ASP A 239 -12.20 -19.68 13.01
C ASP A 239 -10.92 -19.85 12.19
N SER A 240 -10.77 -19.13 11.07
CA SER A 240 -9.56 -19.17 10.24
C SER A 240 -8.32 -18.64 10.98
N PHE A 241 -8.50 -17.78 11.99
CA PHE A 241 -7.43 -17.29 12.88
C PHE A 241 -7.27 -18.12 14.16
N GLY A 242 -8.12 -19.12 14.39
CA GLY A 242 -8.11 -19.99 15.57
C GLY A 242 -8.60 -19.31 16.85
N VAL A 243 -9.49 -18.32 16.72
CA VAL A 243 -10.10 -17.58 17.84
C VAL A 243 -11.52 -18.09 18.05
N ASN A 244 -11.77 -18.78 19.17
CA ASN A 244 -13.12 -19.18 19.57
C ASN A 244 -13.80 -18.01 20.27
N ALA A 245 -14.79 -17.39 19.62
CA ALA A 245 -15.65 -16.41 20.28
C ALA A 245 -16.53 -17.13 21.32
N THR A 246 -16.29 -16.88 22.61
CA THR A 246 -17.19 -17.32 23.69
C THR A 246 -18.13 -16.19 24.11
N GLU A 247 -19.38 -16.52 24.41
CA GLU A 247 -20.49 -15.59 24.73
C GLU A 247 -20.23 -14.65 25.93
N GLU A 248 -19.11 -14.77 26.64
CA GLU A 248 -18.78 -13.96 27.83
C GLU A 248 -17.94 -12.70 27.55
N ASP A 249 -17.47 -12.47 26.31
CA ASP A 249 -16.76 -11.23 25.93
C ASP A 249 -17.75 -10.09 25.65
N GLY A 250 -18.48 -9.68 26.69
CA GLY A 250 -19.55 -8.67 26.67
C GLY A 250 -19.10 -7.22 26.43
N ASP A 251 -17.80 -6.97 26.25
CA ASP A 251 -17.25 -5.69 25.82
C ASP A 251 -16.59 -5.87 24.45
N HIS A 252 -17.36 -5.56 23.40
CA HIS A 252 -17.05 -5.87 22.01
C HIS A 252 -15.85 -5.02 21.50
N PRO A 253 -14.68 -5.61 21.18
CA PRO A 253 -13.49 -4.86 20.72
C PRO A 253 -13.68 -4.14 19.38
N LEU A 254 -14.69 -4.53 18.60
CA LEU A 254 -15.04 -3.90 17.32
C LEU A 254 -16.01 -2.71 17.48
N LEU A 255 -16.71 -2.57 18.61
CA LEU A 255 -17.72 -1.51 18.80
C LEU A 255 -17.22 -0.30 19.62
N THR A 256 -16.05 -0.36 20.26
CA THR A 256 -15.54 0.71 21.13
C THR A 256 -14.92 1.91 20.38
N GLY A 257 -15.17 2.07 19.07
CA GLY A 257 -14.58 3.14 18.25
C GLY A 257 -15.53 4.23 17.76
N LEU A 258 -16.82 3.93 17.52
CA LEU A 258 -17.66 4.76 16.65
C LEU A 258 -18.93 5.27 17.35
N TYR A 259 -18.80 6.39 18.05
CA TYR A 259 -19.95 7.26 18.37
C TYR A 259 -19.69 8.63 17.74
N TRP A 260 -20.59 9.13 16.89
CA TRP A 260 -20.53 10.53 16.45
C TRP A 260 -21.14 11.42 17.52
N SER A 261 -20.30 12.26 18.12
CA SER A 261 -20.74 13.51 18.76
C SER A 261 -20.40 14.63 17.76
N TYR A 262 -21.27 15.63 17.62
CA TYR A 262 -21.15 16.74 16.66
C TYR A 262 -19.91 17.64 16.83
N SER A 263 -18.98 17.27 17.72
CA SER A 263 -17.78 18.01 18.06
C SER A 263 -16.65 17.00 18.34
N ASP A 264 -15.50 17.25 17.71
CA ASP A 264 -14.16 16.75 18.02
C ASP A 264 -13.62 15.53 17.25
N VAL A 265 -12.43 15.77 16.66
CA VAL A 265 -11.49 14.78 16.11
C VAL A 265 -11.21 13.71 17.17
N ARG A 266 -11.52 12.44 16.88
CA ARG A 266 -11.29 11.35 17.84
C ARG A 266 -9.91 10.73 17.70
N LEU A 267 -9.21 10.68 18.82
CA LEU A 267 -8.07 9.80 19.09
C LEU A 267 -8.63 8.43 19.47
N VAL A 268 -8.11 7.35 18.87
CA VAL A 268 -8.44 6.00 19.31
C VAL A 268 -7.71 5.75 20.64
N SER A 269 -8.43 5.76 21.75
CA SER A 269 -7.83 5.79 23.11
C SER A 269 -7.23 4.44 23.53
N SER A 270 -7.81 3.32 23.11
CA SER A 270 -7.29 1.97 23.33
C SER A 270 -7.82 0.99 22.29
N THR A 271 -6.99 0.14 21.69
CA THR A 271 -7.44 -0.88 20.71
C THR A 271 -6.58 -2.13 20.69
N GLU A 272 -7.23 -3.28 20.47
CA GLU A 272 -6.56 -4.55 20.28
C GLU A 272 -5.84 -4.60 18.92
N ALA A 273 -4.52 -4.83 18.94
CA ALA A 273 -3.67 -4.75 17.76
C ALA A 273 -3.79 -5.94 16.79
N SER A 274 -4.32 -7.07 17.24
CA SER A 274 -4.59 -8.21 16.35
C SER A 274 -5.83 -8.01 15.48
N LEU A 275 -6.87 -7.33 15.98
CA LEU A 275 -8.19 -7.35 15.34
C LEU A 275 -8.78 -5.95 15.13
N GLY A 276 -8.66 -5.06 16.12
CA GLY A 276 -9.30 -3.75 16.07
C GLY A 276 -8.56 -2.74 15.18
N ILE A 277 -7.24 -2.67 15.27
CA ILE A 277 -6.46 -1.73 14.46
C ILE A 277 -6.49 -2.01 12.94
N PRO A 278 -6.47 -3.27 12.46
CA PRO A 278 -6.69 -3.46 11.02
C PRO A 278 -8.03 -3.05 10.52
N PHE A 279 -9.04 -3.38 11.30
CA PHE A 279 -10.39 -2.98 11.01
C PHE A 279 -10.51 -1.45 10.96
N SER A 280 -9.95 -0.74 11.94
CA SER A 280 -9.97 0.74 11.96
C SER A 280 -9.24 1.33 10.77
N ILE A 281 -8.06 0.82 10.39
CA ILE A 281 -7.33 1.36 9.24
C ILE A 281 -8.14 1.23 7.95
N ALA A 282 -8.73 0.07 7.67
CA ALA A 282 -9.56 -0.08 6.48
C ALA A 282 -10.84 0.76 6.55
N ALA A 283 -11.51 0.83 7.71
CA ALA A 283 -12.76 1.54 7.87
C ALA A 283 -12.59 3.05 7.65
N TYR A 284 -11.61 3.66 8.31
CA TYR A 284 -11.36 5.08 8.14
C TYR A 284 -10.73 5.42 6.78
N SER A 285 -9.91 4.53 6.21
CA SER A 285 -9.42 4.71 4.83
C SER A 285 -10.57 4.67 3.82
N LEU A 286 -11.51 3.72 3.96
CA LEU A 286 -12.71 3.64 3.13
C LEU A 286 -13.55 4.92 3.27
N LEU A 287 -13.76 5.39 4.49
CA LEU A 287 -14.49 6.63 4.73
C LEU A 287 -13.80 7.83 4.05
N THR A 288 -12.47 7.94 4.13
CA THR A 288 -11.71 8.97 3.43
C THR A 288 -11.90 8.89 1.91
N CYS A 289 -11.86 7.70 1.33
CA CYS A 289 -12.11 7.50 -0.09
C CYS A 289 -13.54 7.87 -0.51
N ILE A 290 -14.55 7.48 0.28
CA ILE A 290 -15.96 7.83 0.05
C ILE A 290 -16.16 9.35 0.10
N MET A 291 -15.62 10.01 1.13
CA MET A 291 -15.71 11.47 1.28
C MET A 291 -15.04 12.19 0.12
N ALA A 292 -13.86 11.72 -0.30
CA ALA A 292 -13.16 12.27 -1.45
C ALA A 292 -13.98 12.12 -2.75
N HIS A 293 -14.57 10.95 -2.97
CA HIS A 293 -15.41 10.67 -4.14
C HIS A 293 -16.64 11.57 -4.20
N VAL A 294 -17.39 11.68 -3.09
CA VAL A 294 -18.61 12.51 -3.02
C VAL A 294 -18.30 14.01 -3.14
N CYS A 295 -17.11 14.43 -2.71
CA CYS A 295 -16.66 15.82 -2.83
C CYS A 295 -15.93 16.15 -4.14
N ASP A 296 -15.78 15.19 -5.08
CA ASP A 296 -15.01 15.34 -6.31
C ASP A 296 -13.56 15.82 -6.08
N ILE A 297 -12.92 15.27 -5.04
CA ILE A 297 -11.51 15.52 -4.70
C ILE A 297 -10.73 14.21 -4.69
N VAL A 298 -9.40 14.32 -4.74
CA VAL A 298 -8.50 13.17 -4.63
C VAL A 298 -8.30 12.82 -3.16
N ALA A 299 -8.47 11.54 -2.81
CA ALA A 299 -8.17 11.06 -1.46
C ALA A 299 -6.67 11.25 -1.16
N GLY A 300 -6.38 11.90 -0.04
CA GLY A 300 -5.01 12.10 0.46
C GLY A 300 -4.60 11.02 1.46
N ASP A 301 -3.65 11.38 2.32
CA ASP A 301 -3.11 10.47 3.32
C ASP A 301 -4.09 10.23 4.48
N PHE A 302 -4.16 8.98 4.95
CA PHE A 302 -4.81 8.63 6.20
C PHE A 302 -3.78 8.51 7.33
N ILE A 303 -3.94 9.32 8.38
CA ILE A 303 -3.04 9.33 9.54
C ILE A 303 -3.74 8.65 10.72
N HIS A 304 -3.25 7.49 11.14
CA HIS A 304 -3.80 6.75 12.26
C HIS A 304 -3.04 7.04 13.57
N LEU A 305 -3.69 7.76 14.49
CA LEU A 305 -3.19 8.04 15.84
C LEU A 305 -3.87 7.12 16.86
N ILE A 306 -3.09 6.34 17.58
CA ILE A 306 -3.53 5.34 18.56
C ILE A 306 -2.94 5.74 19.92
N GLY A 307 -3.72 5.69 20.97
CA GLY A 307 -3.26 5.97 22.33
C GLY A 307 -2.56 4.75 22.89
N ASP A 308 -3.38 3.82 23.39
CA ASP A 308 -2.95 2.52 23.87
C ASP A 308 -3.23 1.44 22.82
N ALA A 309 -2.26 0.57 22.59
CA ALA A 309 -2.47 -0.58 21.75
C ALA A 309 -1.92 -1.80 22.45
N HIS A 310 -2.66 -2.89 22.41
CA HIS A 310 -2.34 -4.04 23.21
C HIS A 310 -2.59 -5.32 22.42
N VAL A 311 -1.88 -6.38 22.80
CA VAL A 311 -2.05 -7.72 22.23
C VAL A 311 -2.52 -8.64 23.33
N ASN A 312 -3.65 -9.31 23.11
CA ASN A 312 -4.09 -10.38 23.99
C ASN A 312 -3.14 -11.59 23.87
N THR A 313 -2.79 -12.19 25.00
CA THR A 313 -1.93 -13.39 25.05
C THR A 313 -2.54 -14.58 24.31
N SER A 314 -3.87 -14.64 24.19
CA SER A 314 -4.56 -15.62 23.35
C SER A 314 -4.19 -15.52 21.87
N HIS A 315 -3.89 -14.31 21.38
CA HIS A 315 -3.62 -14.01 19.98
C HIS A 315 -2.13 -14.03 19.60
N THR A 316 -1.22 -14.20 20.57
CA THR A 316 0.24 -14.17 20.31
C THR A 316 0.69 -15.23 19.31
N LYS A 317 0.11 -16.44 19.36
CA LYS A 317 0.46 -17.52 18.41
C LYS A 317 0.02 -17.20 16.97
N ALA A 318 -1.16 -16.60 16.81
CA ALA A 318 -1.69 -16.21 15.50
C ALA A 318 -0.82 -15.10 14.89
N ILE A 319 -0.50 -14.08 15.68
CA ILE A 319 0.40 -12.99 15.30
C ILE A 319 1.79 -13.52 14.92
N GLN A 320 2.38 -14.41 15.72
CA GLN A 320 3.72 -14.95 15.44
C GLN A 320 3.78 -15.66 14.09
N ARG A 321 2.69 -16.33 13.68
CA ARG A 321 2.58 -16.91 12.33
C ARG A 321 2.51 -15.83 11.26
N GLN A 322 1.73 -14.78 11.49
CA GLN A 322 1.62 -13.67 10.54
C GLN A 322 2.95 -12.94 10.34
N LEU A 323 3.75 -12.75 11.40
CA LEU A 323 5.09 -12.15 11.28
C LEU A 323 6.05 -12.95 10.39
N GLN A 324 5.73 -14.21 10.06
CA GLN A 324 6.49 -15.03 9.11
C GLN A 324 6.02 -14.88 7.65
N ILE A 325 4.90 -14.17 7.43
CA ILE A 325 4.32 -13.97 6.10
C ILE A 325 4.80 -12.63 5.56
N SER A 326 5.38 -12.63 4.35
CA SER A 326 5.76 -11.38 3.69
C SER A 326 4.53 -10.62 3.18
N PRO A 327 4.50 -9.28 3.31
CA PRO A 327 3.43 -8.45 2.77
C PRO A 327 3.18 -8.69 1.28
N LYS A 328 1.92 -8.52 0.89
CA LYS A 328 1.46 -8.53 -0.51
C LYS A 328 1.08 -7.10 -0.91
N PRO A 329 1.11 -6.75 -2.22
CA PRO A 329 0.64 -5.44 -2.67
C PRO A 329 -0.78 -5.16 -2.17
N PHE A 330 -1.08 -3.90 -1.84
CA PHE A 330 -2.41 -3.54 -1.36
C PHE A 330 -3.48 -3.70 -2.45
N PRO A 331 -4.72 -4.07 -2.07
CA PRO A 331 -5.84 -4.12 -3.00
C PRO A 331 -6.21 -2.69 -3.46
N ILE A 332 -6.86 -2.59 -4.61
CA ILE A 332 -7.36 -1.30 -5.11
C ILE A 332 -8.86 -1.21 -4.89
N LEU A 333 -9.30 -0.16 -4.19
CA LEU A 333 -10.71 0.18 -4.03
C LEU A 333 -11.23 0.89 -5.28
N LYS A 334 -12.31 0.37 -5.85
CA LYS A 334 -13.08 1.00 -6.91
C LYS A 334 -14.46 1.36 -6.39
N ILE A 335 -14.80 2.65 -6.52
CA ILE A 335 -16.12 3.18 -6.16
C ILE A 335 -16.90 3.42 -7.45
N ASN A 336 -18.19 3.09 -7.46
CA ASN A 336 -19.09 3.36 -8.59
C ASN A 336 -19.13 4.87 -8.89
N PRO A 337 -18.68 5.32 -10.09
CA PRO A 337 -18.58 6.74 -10.40
C PRO A 337 -19.92 7.47 -10.51
N GLU A 338 -21.03 6.74 -10.67
CA GLU A 338 -22.37 7.34 -10.77
C GLU A 338 -22.92 7.80 -9.40
N LYS A 339 -22.30 7.38 -8.29
CA LYS A 339 -22.79 7.59 -6.93
C LYS A 339 -22.19 8.85 -6.30
N THR A 340 -22.73 9.99 -6.67
CA THR A 340 -22.26 11.32 -6.21
C THR A 340 -22.82 11.79 -4.87
N LYS A 341 -23.68 10.99 -4.22
CA LYS A 341 -24.27 11.32 -2.90
C LYS A 341 -23.96 10.22 -1.90
N ILE A 342 -23.50 10.64 -0.72
CA ILE A 342 -23.08 9.73 0.35
C ILE A 342 -24.23 8.81 0.83
N ASP A 343 -25.45 9.33 0.89
CA ASP A 343 -26.63 8.59 1.36
C ASP A 343 -27.11 7.49 0.40
N HIS A 344 -26.66 7.52 -0.85
CA HIS A 344 -27.10 6.60 -1.90
C HIS A 344 -26.07 5.49 -2.20
N LEU A 345 -24.96 5.45 -1.46
CA LEU A 345 -23.94 4.42 -1.59
C LEU A 345 -24.43 3.10 -1.01
N GLU A 346 -24.25 2.03 -1.76
CA GLU A 346 -24.55 0.66 -1.35
C GLU A 346 -23.29 -0.20 -1.36
N ALA A 347 -23.31 -1.35 -0.69
CA ALA A 347 -22.15 -2.24 -0.63
C ALA A 347 -21.70 -2.72 -2.02
N SER A 348 -22.63 -2.87 -2.97
CA SER A 348 -22.32 -3.22 -4.37
C SER A 348 -21.64 -2.13 -5.17
N ASP A 349 -21.58 -0.89 -4.65
CA ASP A 349 -20.89 0.22 -5.29
C ASP A 349 -19.39 0.26 -4.92
N LEU A 350 -18.94 -0.65 -4.05
CA LEU A 350 -17.59 -0.69 -3.48
C LEU A 350 -16.91 -2.04 -3.79
N ASP A 351 -16.04 -2.03 -4.79
CA ASP A 351 -15.32 -3.22 -5.22
C ASP A 351 -13.84 -3.16 -4.80
N LEU A 352 -13.32 -4.26 -4.25
CA LEU A 352 -11.88 -4.47 -4.09
C LEU A 352 -11.35 -5.34 -5.20
N LEU A 353 -10.37 -4.81 -5.95
CA LEU A 353 -9.65 -5.56 -6.97
C LEU A 353 -8.47 -6.31 -6.32
N ASP A 354 -8.33 -7.59 -6.68
CA ASP A 354 -7.25 -8.53 -6.32
C ASP A 354 -7.20 -9.02 -4.86
N ILE A 355 -8.32 -9.59 -4.39
CA ILE A 355 -8.32 -10.45 -3.19
C ILE A 355 -7.97 -11.89 -3.59
#